data_AF-A0A812UV76-F1
#
_entry.id   AF-A0A812UV76-F1
#
_cell.length_a   1.000
_cell.length_b   1.000
_cell.length_c   1.000
_cell.angle_alpha   90.00
_cell.angle_beta   90.00
_cell.angle_gamma   90.00
#
_symmetry.space_group_name_H-M   'P 1'
#
loop_
_entity.id
_entity.type
_entity.pdbx_description
1 polymer ?
#
loop_
_entity_poly.entity_id
_entity_poly.type
_entity_poly.pdbx_seq_one_letter_code
_entity_poly.pdbx_strand_id
1 'polypeptide(L)'
;MSGFTSRPLLLTWLCTATFLRRVEGAGGITQDEQLLISDGSWHRDQRKSITLETSCYYTTMEGMPYGCQYNRAYYPSYQNDYQRRAEKTALMEFYNSCGGDFWRTRDNWNGELDPCWDYWYGVTCNEHGYVIKLELSDNRVRGPLPSALGALTSLIKLDLSSTEPEYHMHPNDEVNRVEGSMPSLAMCFQLEEIEVSGNLILKLPDDLYLNADTLRSLSASRNQLRNMPNYLRRFQVLHTLELDNNMIEDEFPADFGQLPNIRYVHLQYNRLKGRLTQDIVPMTKIQVFDISHNPELAGVIPEQVIVDWAEMSYLSILNTSISGYISSLCLDVPFCWKFMYDTHKDLTWATVSDVPDIVGMTVDLAQTNFFDETFANR
;
A
#
# COMPACT_ATOMS: atom_id res chain seq x y z
N MET A 1 19.92 25.26 -54.27
CA MET A 1 18.51 24.91 -54.58
C MET A 1 18.41 23.40 -54.47
N SER A 2 17.93 22.93 -53.31
CA SER A 2 16.65 22.21 -53.12
C SER A 2 16.71 20.76 -53.64
N GLY A 3 16.42 19.71 -52.86
CA GLY A 3 15.90 19.63 -51.51
C GLY A 3 15.84 18.16 -51.09
N PHE A 4 15.96 17.91 -49.78
CA PHE A 4 15.67 16.63 -49.16
C PHE A 4 14.17 16.35 -49.29
N THR A 5 13.81 15.13 -49.73
CA THR A 5 12.46 14.60 -49.57
C THR A 5 12.52 13.41 -48.61
N SER A 6 11.91 13.60 -47.45
CA SER A 6 11.64 12.57 -46.45
C SER A 6 10.59 11.61 -46.98
N ARG A 7 10.84 10.31 -46.83
CA ARG A 7 9.80 9.27 -46.86
C ARG A 7 9.56 8.80 -45.42
N PRO A 8 8.33 8.76 -44.91
CA PRO A 8 8.06 8.18 -43.60
C PRO A 8 8.05 6.65 -43.75
N LEU A 9 8.95 5.97 -43.06
CA LEU A 9 8.84 4.53 -42.82
C LEU A 9 7.87 4.33 -41.65
N LEU A 10 6.67 3.86 -41.97
CA LEU A 10 5.76 3.21 -41.04
C LEU A 10 6.47 1.96 -40.51
N LEU A 11 6.97 2.01 -39.27
CA LEU A 11 7.33 0.84 -38.49
C LEU A 11 6.24 0.62 -37.45
N THR A 12 5.42 -0.38 -37.73
CA THR A 12 4.52 -1.03 -36.79
C THR A 12 5.31 -1.53 -35.59
N TRP A 13 5.12 -0.91 -34.42
CA TRP A 13 5.64 -1.42 -33.17
C TRP A 13 4.75 -2.58 -32.70
N LEU A 14 5.32 -3.79 -32.73
CA LEU A 14 4.82 -4.92 -31.95
C LEU A 14 5.13 -4.60 -30.47
N CYS A 15 4.09 -4.26 -29.72
CA CYS A 15 4.14 -4.22 -28.26
C CYS A 15 4.46 -5.61 -27.71
N THR A 16 5.72 -5.90 -27.40
CA THR A 16 6.07 -6.93 -26.43
C THR A 16 6.26 -6.25 -25.09
N ALA A 17 5.29 -6.46 -24.20
CA ALA A 17 5.28 -5.98 -22.83
C ALA A 17 6.41 -6.63 -22.04
N THR A 18 7.59 -6.02 -22.03
CA THR A 18 8.59 -6.27 -20.99
C THR A 18 8.15 -5.51 -19.74
N PHE A 19 7.28 -6.14 -18.95
CA PHE A 19 6.98 -5.70 -17.59
C PHE A 19 8.27 -5.82 -16.77
N LEU A 20 8.75 -4.67 -16.27
CA LEU A 20 9.88 -4.57 -15.37
C LEU A 20 9.60 -5.41 -14.11
N ARG A 21 10.63 -6.14 -13.66
CA ARG A 21 10.62 -6.84 -12.36
C ARG A 21 10.14 -5.87 -11.26
N ARG A 22 9.13 -6.32 -10.53
CA ARG A 22 8.64 -5.73 -9.28
C ARG A 22 9.84 -5.54 -8.35
N VAL A 23 10.13 -4.31 -7.92
CA VAL A 23 10.88 -4.12 -6.68
C VAL A 23 9.88 -4.44 -5.59
N GLU A 24 10.03 -5.61 -4.97
CA GLU A 24 9.28 -6.01 -3.79
C GLU A 24 9.73 -5.16 -2.60
N GLY A 25 9.17 -3.97 -2.51
CA GLY A 25 8.99 -3.29 -1.24
C GLY A 25 7.49 -3.17 -1.05
N ALA A 26 6.85 -4.18 -0.46
CA ALA A 26 5.53 -3.95 0.11
C ALA A 26 5.73 -2.91 1.21
N GLY A 27 5.22 -1.69 1.03
CA GLY A 27 5.42 -0.56 1.95
C GLY A 27 4.64 -0.69 3.25
N GLY A 28 4.27 -1.89 3.67
CA GLY A 28 3.64 -2.10 4.97
C GLY A 28 4.54 -1.60 6.10
N ILE A 29 3.93 -1.20 7.21
CA ILE A 29 4.68 -0.79 8.40
C ILE A 29 5.53 -1.98 8.85
N THR A 30 6.85 -1.89 8.73
CA THR A 30 7.75 -2.97 9.18
C THR A 30 7.58 -3.21 10.67
N GLN A 31 7.94 -4.39 11.18
CA GLN A 31 7.84 -4.69 12.60
C GLN A 31 8.61 -3.68 13.47
N ASP A 32 9.70 -3.12 12.95
CA ASP A 32 10.48 -2.05 13.57
C ASP A 32 9.77 -0.68 13.54
N GLU A 33 9.05 -0.36 12.46
CA GLU A 33 8.24 0.86 12.34
C GLU A 33 6.95 0.81 13.16
N GLN A 34 6.40 -0.40 13.35
CA GLN A 34 5.31 -0.62 14.30
C GLN A 34 5.79 -0.25 15.72
N LEU A 35 7.08 -0.29 16.03
CA LEU A 35 7.60 -0.03 17.38
C LEU A 35 7.98 1.45 17.63
N LEU A 36 7.87 2.33 16.62
CA LEU A 36 8.27 3.74 16.71
C LEU A 36 7.06 4.65 16.97
N ILE A 37 7.14 5.50 18.00
CA ILE A 37 6.29 6.68 18.17
C ILE A 37 7.06 7.89 17.59
N SER A 38 6.36 8.96 17.22
CA SER A 38 6.91 10.20 16.63
C SER A 38 8.01 10.90 17.45
N ASP A 39 8.28 10.48 18.69
CA ASP A 39 9.30 11.03 19.59
C ASP A 39 10.52 10.12 19.83
N GLY A 40 10.57 8.94 19.21
CA GLY A 40 11.70 8.00 19.36
C GLY A 40 11.70 7.18 20.66
N SER A 41 10.61 7.15 21.42
CA SER A 41 10.46 6.30 22.62
C SER A 41 9.85 4.91 22.32
N TRP A 42 10.22 3.90 23.12
CA TRP A 42 9.93 2.47 22.87
C TRP A 42 8.50 2.05 23.27
N HIS A 43 7.83 1.32 22.37
CA HIS A 43 6.46 0.75 22.47
C HIS A 43 6.25 -0.38 23.51
N ARG A 44 6.98 -0.42 24.64
CA ARG A 44 7.02 -1.64 25.48
C ARG A 44 5.75 -1.95 26.28
N ASP A 45 4.90 -0.95 26.55
CA ASP A 45 3.89 -1.08 27.62
C ASP A 45 2.41 -1.13 27.18
N GLN A 46 2.07 -1.02 25.89
CA GLN A 46 0.65 -0.98 25.44
C GLN A 46 0.19 -2.11 24.51
N ARG A 47 1.04 -3.10 24.21
CA ARG A 47 0.71 -4.20 23.27
C ARG A 47 0.60 -5.56 23.96
N LYS A 48 -0.35 -5.68 24.89
CA LYS A 48 -0.83 -7.01 25.30
C LYS A 48 -1.98 -7.41 24.37
N SER A 49 -1.61 -7.97 23.22
CA SER A 49 -2.55 -8.70 22.36
C SER A 49 -2.85 -10.05 23.00
N ILE A 50 -4.12 -10.41 23.11
CA ILE A 50 -4.47 -11.80 23.45
C ILE A 50 -4.19 -12.64 22.20
N THR A 51 -3.02 -13.27 22.13
CA THR A 51 -2.66 -14.20 21.05
C THR A 51 -2.43 -15.59 21.62
N LEU A 52 -2.50 -16.62 20.77
CA LEU A 52 -2.39 -18.03 21.13
C LEU A 52 -1.15 -18.37 21.99
N GLU A 53 -0.06 -17.60 21.87
CA GLU A 53 1.16 -17.79 22.67
C GLU A 53 1.04 -17.33 24.12
N THR A 54 -0.01 -16.58 24.47
CA THR A 54 -0.35 -16.21 25.86
C THR A 54 -1.47 -17.07 26.46
N SER A 55 -1.83 -18.18 25.80
CA SER A 55 -2.86 -19.12 26.26
C SER A 55 -2.40 -19.89 27.50
N CYS A 56 -2.69 -19.31 28.66
CA CYS A 56 -2.90 -20.06 29.87
C CYS A 56 -4.02 -21.09 29.62
N TYR A 57 -3.73 -22.37 29.81
CA TYR A 57 -4.70 -23.45 29.63
C TYR A 57 -5.99 -23.17 30.41
N TYR A 58 -7.12 -23.15 29.71
CA TYR A 58 -8.45 -23.03 30.29
C TYR A 58 -8.71 -24.21 31.24
N THR A 59 -8.77 -23.95 32.54
CA THR A 59 -9.20 -24.94 33.54
C THR A 59 -10.36 -24.37 34.33
N THR A 60 -11.39 -25.19 34.58
CA THR A 60 -12.57 -24.83 35.36
C THR A 60 -12.39 -25.06 36.87
N MET A 61 -11.14 -25.18 37.37
CA MET A 61 -10.86 -25.51 38.77
C MET A 61 -10.47 -24.28 39.59
N GLU A 62 -11.20 -24.05 40.69
CA GLU A 62 -10.86 -23.06 41.73
C GLU A 62 -9.54 -23.46 42.41
N GLY A 63 -8.49 -22.62 42.31
CA GLY A 63 -7.27 -22.76 43.11
C GLY A 63 -5.90 -22.78 42.38
N MET A 64 -5.79 -22.37 41.11
CA MET A 64 -4.51 -22.36 40.37
C MET A 64 -3.79 -20.98 40.34
N PRO A 65 -2.46 -20.95 40.09
CA PRO A 65 -1.61 -19.80 40.38
C PRO A 65 -1.78 -18.63 39.38
N TYR A 66 -1.44 -17.42 39.85
CA TYR A 66 -1.52 -16.16 39.11
C TYR A 66 -0.88 -16.25 37.72
N GLY A 67 -1.69 -16.09 36.68
CA GLY A 67 -1.22 -16.06 35.29
C GLY A 67 -2.29 -16.34 34.25
N CYS A 68 -3.36 -17.05 34.62
CA CYS A 68 -4.44 -17.38 33.70
C CYS A 68 -5.60 -16.40 33.85
N GLN A 69 -5.80 -15.53 32.85
CA GLN A 69 -6.98 -14.68 32.82
C GLN A 69 -8.22 -15.56 32.60
N TYR A 70 -9.16 -15.49 33.54
CA TYR A 70 -10.48 -16.08 33.38
C TYR A 70 -11.14 -15.52 32.11
N ASN A 71 -11.87 -16.35 31.35
CA ASN A 71 -12.62 -15.88 30.19
C ASN A 71 -13.61 -14.80 30.65
N ARG A 72 -13.30 -13.53 30.37
CA ARG A 72 -14.11 -12.39 30.82
C ARG A 72 -15.44 -12.35 30.08
N ALA A 73 -15.63 -13.05 28.97
CA ALA A 73 -16.89 -13.10 28.22
C ALA A 73 -18.09 -13.53 29.07
N TYR A 74 -17.86 -14.28 30.16
CA TYR A 74 -18.92 -14.71 31.08
C TYR A 74 -19.23 -13.71 32.20
N TYR A 75 -18.44 -12.65 32.34
CA TYR A 75 -18.66 -11.67 33.40
C TYR A 75 -19.80 -10.72 33.01
N PRO A 76 -20.77 -10.44 33.91
CA PRO A 76 -21.85 -9.51 33.61
C PRO A 76 -21.36 -8.11 33.23
N SER A 77 -20.26 -7.64 33.83
CA SER A 77 -19.62 -6.37 33.44
C SER A 77 -19.08 -6.41 32.02
N TYR A 78 -18.62 -7.57 31.56
CA TYR A 78 -18.15 -7.75 30.20
C TYR A 78 -19.32 -7.74 29.20
N GLN A 79 -20.34 -8.56 29.46
CA GLN A 79 -21.51 -8.77 28.60
C GLN A 79 -22.40 -7.52 28.48
N ASN A 80 -22.52 -6.73 29.55
CA ASN A 80 -23.37 -5.53 29.56
C ASN A 80 -22.71 -4.31 28.89
N ASP A 81 -21.42 -4.40 28.57
CA ASP A 81 -20.70 -3.32 27.92
C ASP A 81 -21.29 -3.02 26.54
N TYR A 82 -21.63 -1.75 26.35
CA TYR A 82 -22.30 -1.29 25.17
C TYR A 82 -21.39 -1.35 23.93
N GLN A 83 -20.12 -0.97 24.09
CA GLN A 83 -19.18 -0.89 22.99
C GLN A 83 -18.87 -2.27 22.44
N ARG A 84 -18.61 -3.27 23.30
CA ARG A 84 -18.37 -4.65 22.86
C ARG A 84 -19.57 -5.27 22.14
N ARG A 85 -20.79 -4.99 22.60
CA ARG A 85 -22.01 -5.44 21.92
C ARG A 85 -22.19 -4.76 20.56
N ALA A 86 -21.85 -3.48 20.44
CA ALA A 86 -21.86 -2.76 19.17
C ALA A 86 -20.82 -3.34 18.20
N GLU A 87 -19.60 -3.61 18.65
CA GLU A 87 -18.53 -4.24 17.84
C GLU A 87 -18.93 -5.62 17.34
N LYS A 88 -19.46 -6.49 18.22
CA LYS A 88 -19.98 -7.81 17.83
C LYS A 88 -21.11 -7.70 16.80
N THR A 89 -22.02 -6.74 16.98
CA THR A 89 -23.12 -6.50 16.03
C THR A 89 -22.56 -6.06 14.66
N ALA A 90 -21.60 -5.14 14.66
CA ALA A 90 -20.94 -4.67 13.45
C ALA A 90 -20.20 -5.78 12.71
N LEU A 91 -19.47 -6.65 13.43
CA LEU A 91 -18.81 -7.81 12.84
C LEU A 91 -19.83 -8.79 12.25
N MET A 92 -20.94 -9.08 12.94
CA MET A 92 -21.99 -9.93 12.37
C MET A 92 -22.66 -9.33 11.14
N GLU A 93 -22.87 -8.01 11.10
CA GLU A 93 -23.37 -7.33 9.91
C GLU A 93 -22.36 -7.41 8.74
N PHE A 94 -21.08 -7.26 9.03
CA PHE A 94 -20.00 -7.47 8.07
C PHE A 94 -19.96 -8.91 7.55
N TYR A 95 -20.03 -9.92 8.42
CA TYR A 95 -20.11 -11.33 8.01
C TYR A 95 -21.30 -11.58 7.07
N ASN A 96 -22.49 -11.10 7.45
CA ASN A 96 -23.70 -11.32 6.66
C ASN A 96 -23.68 -10.56 5.32
N SER A 97 -23.23 -9.30 5.33
CA SER A 97 -23.20 -8.45 4.14
C SER A 97 -22.10 -8.87 3.17
N CYS A 98 -21.00 -9.40 3.68
CA CYS A 98 -19.82 -9.70 2.89
C CYS A 98 -19.68 -11.18 2.49
N GLY A 99 -20.79 -11.92 2.49
CA GLY A 99 -20.84 -13.31 2.02
C GLY A 99 -20.15 -14.31 2.93
N GLY A 100 -20.22 -14.12 4.25
CA GLY A 100 -19.56 -14.92 5.28
C GLY A 100 -19.66 -16.43 5.12
N ASP A 101 -20.82 -16.93 4.67
CA ASP A 101 -21.06 -18.36 4.45
C ASP A 101 -20.20 -18.96 3.32
N PHE A 102 -19.61 -18.12 2.48
CA PHE A 102 -18.73 -18.48 1.36
C PHE A 102 -17.26 -18.12 1.59
N TRP A 103 -16.93 -17.54 2.76
CA TRP A 103 -15.55 -17.28 3.12
C TRP A 103 -14.75 -18.58 3.18
N ARG A 104 -13.47 -18.49 2.86
CA ARG A 104 -12.53 -19.61 2.93
C ARG A 104 -12.43 -20.15 4.36
N THR A 105 -12.15 -19.25 5.29
CA THR A 105 -12.03 -19.51 6.71
C THR A 105 -13.00 -18.60 7.46
N ARG A 106 -13.83 -19.20 8.30
CA ARG A 106 -14.86 -18.51 9.08
C ARG A 106 -14.96 -19.07 10.49
N ASP A 107 -13.84 -19.54 11.01
CA ASP A 107 -13.81 -20.21 12.31
C ASP A 107 -14.39 -19.28 13.37
N ASN A 108 -15.36 -19.82 14.11
CA ASN A 108 -16.07 -19.19 15.21
C ASN A 108 -16.92 -17.95 14.88
N TRP A 109 -17.00 -17.50 13.61
CA TRP A 109 -17.90 -16.42 13.19
C TRP A 109 -19.38 -16.81 13.35
N ASN A 110 -19.88 -16.66 14.59
CA ASN A 110 -21.20 -17.10 15.03
C ASN A 110 -21.73 -16.08 16.05
N GLY A 111 -22.96 -15.61 15.84
CA GLY A 111 -23.62 -14.65 16.72
C GLY A 111 -23.78 -15.10 18.18
N GLU A 112 -23.67 -16.39 18.49
CA GLU A 112 -23.69 -16.90 19.86
C GLU A 112 -22.33 -16.77 20.58
N LEU A 113 -21.22 -16.79 19.83
CA LEU A 113 -19.85 -16.75 20.36
C LEU A 113 -19.33 -15.32 20.50
N ASP A 114 -18.34 -15.11 21.37
CA ASP A 114 -17.67 -13.83 21.57
C ASP A 114 -16.47 -13.67 20.60
N PRO A 115 -16.39 -12.56 19.84
CA PRO A 115 -15.30 -12.35 18.88
C PRO A 115 -13.89 -12.44 19.47
N CYS A 116 -13.72 -11.99 20.72
CA CYS A 116 -12.41 -11.85 21.36
C CYS A 116 -12.00 -13.09 22.15
N TRP A 117 -12.96 -13.76 22.79
CA TRP A 117 -12.69 -14.89 23.68
C TRP A 117 -12.92 -16.26 23.04
N ASP A 118 -13.77 -16.33 22.02
CA ASP A 118 -14.01 -17.55 21.24
C ASP A 118 -13.25 -17.52 19.90
N TYR A 119 -12.24 -16.66 19.78
CA TYR A 119 -11.23 -16.67 18.72
C TYR A 119 -11.82 -16.67 17.31
N TRP A 120 -12.56 -15.62 16.96
CA TRP A 120 -13.01 -15.47 15.59
C TRP A 120 -11.81 -15.32 14.68
N TYR A 121 -11.79 -16.10 13.60
CA TYR A 121 -10.70 -16.02 12.64
C TYR A 121 -10.53 -14.59 12.13
N GLY A 122 -9.30 -14.09 12.14
CA GLY A 122 -8.97 -12.73 11.69
C GLY A 122 -9.30 -11.61 12.68
N VAL A 123 -9.90 -11.89 13.84
CA VAL A 123 -10.20 -10.87 14.86
C VAL A 123 -9.15 -10.91 15.97
N THR A 124 -8.50 -9.78 16.24
CA THR A 124 -7.62 -9.61 17.41
C THR A 124 -8.19 -8.54 18.33
N CYS A 125 -8.18 -8.81 19.64
CA CYS A 125 -8.66 -7.88 20.65
C CYS A 125 -7.56 -7.50 21.66
N ASN A 126 -7.75 -6.35 22.31
CA ASN A 126 -6.92 -5.91 23.44
C ASN A 126 -7.35 -6.59 24.75
N GLU A 127 -6.65 -6.30 25.85
CA GLU A 127 -6.92 -6.85 27.18
C GLU A 127 -8.30 -6.48 27.78
N HIS A 128 -9.00 -5.52 27.18
CA HIS A 128 -10.36 -5.13 27.55
C HIS A 128 -11.43 -5.81 26.68
N GLY A 129 -11.04 -6.59 25.67
CA GLY A 129 -11.94 -7.24 24.73
C GLY A 129 -12.55 -6.29 23.71
N TYR A 130 -11.86 -5.19 23.37
CA TYR A 130 -12.22 -4.38 22.20
C TYR A 130 -11.42 -4.83 20.98
N VAL A 131 -12.06 -4.85 19.82
CA VAL A 131 -11.45 -5.26 18.56
C VAL A 131 -10.41 -4.23 18.12
N ILE A 132 -9.17 -4.68 17.94
CA ILE A 132 -8.03 -3.84 17.52
C ILE A 132 -7.50 -4.21 16.14
N LYS A 133 -7.74 -5.43 15.65
CA LYS A 133 -7.38 -5.82 14.28
C LYS A 133 -8.46 -6.69 13.65
N LEU A 134 -8.69 -6.46 12.36
CA LEU A 134 -9.50 -7.31 11.49
C LEU A 134 -8.67 -7.67 10.27
N GLU A 135 -8.20 -8.92 10.20
CA GLU A 135 -7.25 -9.43 9.19
C GLU A 135 -7.88 -10.63 8.47
N LEU A 136 -8.42 -10.40 7.27
CA LEU A 136 -9.15 -11.38 6.46
C LEU A 136 -8.67 -11.34 5.00
N SER A 137 -7.37 -11.18 4.80
CA SER A 137 -6.76 -11.22 3.48
C SER A 137 -6.99 -12.58 2.81
N ASP A 138 -7.24 -12.57 1.50
CA ASP A 138 -7.48 -13.77 0.69
C ASP A 138 -8.45 -14.78 1.34
N ASN A 139 -9.59 -14.27 1.80
CA ASN A 139 -10.60 -15.04 2.52
C ASN A 139 -11.95 -15.14 1.80
N ARG A 140 -12.01 -14.78 0.51
CA ARG A 140 -13.24 -14.67 -0.28
C ARG A 140 -14.28 -13.74 0.31
N VAL A 141 -13.87 -12.66 0.97
CA VAL A 141 -14.76 -11.56 1.37
C VAL A 141 -15.28 -10.87 0.12
N ARG A 142 -16.61 -10.70 -0.04
CA ARG A 142 -17.21 -10.12 -1.26
C ARG A 142 -18.27 -9.11 -0.92
N GLY A 143 -18.68 -8.27 -1.87
CA GLY A 143 -19.79 -7.34 -1.64
C GLY A 143 -19.36 -6.06 -0.92
N PRO A 144 -20.31 -5.17 -0.59
CA PRO A 144 -20.02 -3.89 0.02
C PRO A 144 -19.70 -4.02 1.51
N LEU A 145 -18.78 -3.17 1.97
CA LEU A 145 -18.50 -3.02 3.41
C LEU A 145 -19.63 -2.24 4.09
N PRO A 146 -20.23 -2.76 5.19
CA PRO A 146 -21.30 -2.08 5.88
C PRO A 146 -20.78 -0.88 6.69
N SER A 147 -21.63 0.14 6.84
CA SER A 147 -21.32 1.33 7.67
C SER A 147 -21.07 0.99 9.14
N ALA A 148 -21.58 -0.16 9.61
CA ALA A 148 -21.40 -0.62 10.97
C ALA A 148 -19.91 -0.85 11.35
N LEU A 149 -19.01 -1.05 10.38
CA LEU A 149 -17.57 -1.19 10.65
C LEU A 149 -16.97 0.01 11.40
N GLY A 150 -17.56 1.21 11.26
CA GLY A 150 -17.17 2.38 12.05
C GLY A 150 -17.41 2.23 13.56
N ALA A 151 -18.14 1.20 14.01
CA ALA A 151 -18.31 0.90 15.42
C ALA A 151 -17.06 0.28 16.08
N LEU A 152 -16.07 -0.17 15.30
CA LEU A 152 -14.81 -0.72 15.81
C LEU A 152 -13.87 0.42 16.26
N THR A 153 -14.24 1.12 17.33
CA THR A 153 -13.58 2.38 17.73
C THR A 153 -12.12 2.22 18.16
N SER A 154 -11.73 1.03 18.60
CA SER A 154 -10.36 0.69 18.98
C SER A 154 -9.55 0.08 17.83
N LEU A 155 -10.08 0.05 16.61
CA LEU A 155 -9.41 -0.57 15.46
C LEU A 155 -8.09 0.14 15.15
N ILE A 156 -7.02 -0.65 15.06
CA ILE A 156 -5.65 -0.24 14.72
C ILE A 156 -5.32 -0.66 13.28
N LYS A 157 -5.73 -1.87 12.90
CA LYS A 157 -5.45 -2.43 11.56
C LYS A 157 -6.69 -3.04 10.94
N LEU A 158 -6.95 -2.65 9.69
CA LEU A 158 -7.92 -3.30 8.81
C LEU A 158 -7.18 -3.87 7.60
N ASP A 159 -7.18 -5.20 7.46
CA ASP A 159 -6.61 -5.90 6.31
C ASP A 159 -7.66 -6.78 5.66
N LEU A 160 -8.11 -6.34 4.49
CA LEU A 160 -9.01 -7.06 3.59
C LEU A 160 -8.35 -7.25 2.22
N SER A 161 -7.03 -7.21 2.15
CA SER A 161 -6.29 -7.29 0.90
C SER A 161 -6.51 -8.62 0.17
N SER A 162 -6.18 -8.58 -1.12
CA SER A 162 -6.06 -9.78 -1.92
C SER A 162 -4.75 -9.80 -2.67
N THR A 163 -4.10 -10.97 -2.64
CA THR A 163 -2.90 -11.21 -3.42
C THR A 163 -3.28 -11.75 -4.79
N GLU A 164 -2.88 -11.06 -5.85
CA GLU A 164 -2.92 -11.62 -7.19
C GLU A 164 -1.93 -12.79 -7.29
N PRO A 165 -2.24 -13.86 -8.05
CA PRO A 165 -1.28 -14.92 -8.31
C PRO A 165 -0.02 -14.37 -8.97
N GLU A 166 1.13 -14.75 -8.44
CA GLU A 166 2.43 -14.42 -9.01
C GLU A 166 2.56 -15.03 -10.41
N TYR A 167 3.30 -14.36 -11.30
CA TYR A 167 3.57 -14.87 -12.64
C TYR A 167 4.24 -16.26 -12.53
N HIS A 168 3.54 -17.29 -13.03
CA HIS A 168 3.84 -18.74 -12.93
C HIS A 168 3.23 -19.54 -11.77
N MET A 169 2.41 -18.97 -10.90
CA MET A 169 1.71 -19.75 -9.85
C MET A 169 0.19 -19.71 -9.99
N HIS A 170 -0.42 -20.81 -9.57
CA HIS A 170 -1.84 -21.14 -9.72
C HIS A 170 -2.76 -19.98 -9.37
N PRO A 171 -3.94 -19.86 -10.04
CA PRO A 171 -4.93 -18.86 -9.68
C PRO A 171 -5.19 -18.85 -8.17
N ASN A 172 -5.12 -17.68 -7.54
CA ASN A 172 -5.60 -17.53 -6.18
C ASN A 172 -7.13 -17.53 -6.22
N ASP A 173 -7.74 -18.70 -5.98
CA ASP A 173 -9.20 -18.86 -5.95
C ASP A 173 -9.83 -18.34 -4.63
N GLU A 174 -9.02 -17.79 -3.74
CA GLU A 174 -9.39 -17.31 -2.40
C GLU A 174 -9.46 -15.79 -2.32
N VAL A 175 -9.31 -15.10 -3.46
CA VAL A 175 -9.27 -13.64 -3.52
C VAL A 175 -10.50 -12.96 -2.91
N ASN A 176 -10.25 -11.85 -2.21
CA ASN A 176 -11.30 -10.94 -1.81
C ASN A 176 -11.82 -10.17 -3.03
N ARG A 177 -13.09 -9.76 -2.97
CA ARG A 177 -13.79 -8.95 -3.99
C ARG A 177 -14.72 -7.97 -3.29
N VAL A 178 -14.17 -7.23 -2.33
CA VAL A 178 -14.87 -6.13 -1.68
C VAL A 178 -15.18 -5.07 -2.74
N GLU A 179 -16.41 -4.60 -2.81
CA GLU A 179 -16.87 -3.66 -3.84
C GLU A 179 -17.54 -2.42 -3.25
N GLY A 180 -17.78 -1.43 -4.11
CA GLY A 180 -18.47 -0.20 -3.71
C GLY A 180 -17.56 0.77 -2.97
N SER A 181 -18.13 1.57 -2.08
CA SER A 181 -17.40 2.58 -1.32
C SER A 181 -17.02 2.05 0.06
N MET A 182 -15.84 2.44 0.53
CA MET A 182 -15.48 2.20 1.94
C MET A 182 -16.39 3.02 2.87
N PRO A 183 -16.84 2.43 4.00
CA PRO A 183 -17.61 3.13 5.01
C PRO A 183 -16.74 4.10 5.80
N SER A 184 -17.36 5.08 6.45
CA SER A 184 -16.65 5.96 7.38
C SER A 184 -15.97 5.15 8.49
N LEU A 185 -14.70 5.45 8.71
CA LEU A 185 -13.89 4.95 9.83
C LEU A 185 -13.50 6.09 10.78
N ALA A 186 -14.22 7.21 10.73
CA ALA A 186 -13.90 8.42 11.49
C ALA A 186 -13.84 8.21 13.02
N MET A 187 -14.56 7.22 13.52
CA MET A 187 -14.60 6.85 14.94
C MET A 187 -13.51 5.86 15.35
N CYS A 188 -12.76 5.30 14.40
CA CYS A 188 -11.61 4.44 14.63
C CYS A 188 -10.38 5.31 14.95
N PHE A 189 -10.36 5.91 16.15
CA PHE A 189 -9.37 6.93 16.50
C PHE A 189 -7.94 6.39 16.57
N GLN A 190 -7.76 5.08 16.68
CA GLN A 190 -6.47 4.40 16.79
C GLN A 190 -6.00 3.78 15.47
N LEU A 191 -6.68 4.07 14.36
CA LEU A 191 -6.43 3.41 13.07
C LEU A 191 -5.06 3.83 12.51
N GLU A 192 -4.14 2.87 12.42
CA GLU A 192 -2.78 3.06 11.93
C GLU A 192 -2.59 2.50 10.51
N GLU A 193 -3.32 1.45 10.15
CA GLU A 193 -3.11 0.70 8.91
C GLU A 193 -4.43 0.31 8.25
N ILE A 194 -4.58 0.67 6.98
CA ILE A 194 -5.63 0.20 6.08
C ILE A 194 -4.96 -0.49 4.90
N GLU A 195 -5.25 -1.77 4.71
CA GLU A 195 -4.76 -2.59 3.61
C GLU A 195 -5.96 -3.26 2.93
N VAL A 196 -6.35 -2.73 1.77
CA VAL A 196 -7.53 -3.16 1.00
C VAL A 196 -7.19 -3.39 -0.47
N SER A 197 -5.90 -3.60 -0.77
CA SER A 197 -5.40 -3.79 -2.13
C SER A 197 -6.01 -5.02 -2.79
N GLY A 198 -6.13 -5.02 -4.13
CA GLY A 198 -6.62 -6.17 -4.90
C GLY A 198 -8.13 -6.42 -4.78
N ASN A 199 -8.93 -5.36 -4.63
CA ASN A 199 -10.38 -5.44 -4.51
C ASN A 199 -11.08 -4.66 -5.65
N LEU A 200 -12.38 -4.40 -5.51
CA LEU A 200 -13.22 -3.66 -6.46
C LEU A 200 -13.76 -2.35 -5.84
N ILE A 201 -12.99 -1.74 -4.94
CA ILE A 201 -13.39 -0.52 -4.22
C ILE A 201 -13.38 0.67 -5.19
N LEU A 202 -14.47 1.41 -5.22
CA LEU A 202 -14.68 2.58 -6.09
C LEU A 202 -14.22 3.89 -5.43
N LYS A 203 -14.29 3.97 -4.10
CA LYS A 203 -14.03 5.20 -3.34
C LYS A 203 -13.62 4.93 -1.90
N LEU A 204 -12.60 5.65 -1.43
CA LEU A 204 -12.22 5.74 -0.01
C LEU A 204 -13.16 6.72 0.75
N PRO A 205 -13.27 6.63 2.09
CA PRO A 205 -14.20 7.48 2.83
C PRO A 205 -13.86 8.96 2.68
N ASP A 206 -14.87 9.80 2.42
CA ASP A 206 -14.67 11.25 2.25
C ASP A 206 -14.05 11.92 3.49
N ASP A 207 -14.30 11.30 4.65
CA ASP A 207 -13.89 11.71 5.98
C ASP A 207 -12.66 10.97 6.51
N LEU A 208 -11.92 10.24 5.66
CA LEU A 208 -10.69 9.52 6.04
C LEU A 208 -9.64 10.46 6.66
N TYR A 209 -9.67 11.75 6.33
CA TYR A 209 -8.81 12.78 6.93
C TYR A 209 -9.03 12.97 8.44
N LEU A 210 -10.10 12.40 9.03
CA LEU A 210 -10.33 12.38 10.47
C LEU A 210 -9.44 11.36 11.18
N ASN A 211 -8.89 10.38 10.46
CA ASN A 211 -7.89 9.42 10.96
C ASN A 211 -6.45 9.88 10.71
N ALA A 212 -6.25 11.10 10.18
CA ALA A 212 -4.95 11.58 9.72
C ALA A 212 -3.89 11.77 10.82
N ASP A 213 -4.31 11.84 12.08
CA ASP A 213 -3.43 11.97 13.25
C ASP A 213 -2.79 10.62 13.66
N THR A 214 -3.35 9.49 13.19
CA THR A 214 -2.90 8.13 13.54
C THR A 214 -2.56 7.25 12.34
N LEU A 215 -3.17 7.47 11.17
CA LEU A 215 -2.97 6.64 9.99
C LEU A 215 -1.55 6.76 9.43
N ARG A 216 -0.81 5.65 9.46
CA ARG A 216 0.59 5.53 9.02
C ARG A 216 0.73 4.85 7.67
N SER A 217 -0.17 3.93 7.33
CA SER A 217 -0.15 3.20 6.07
C SER A 217 -1.54 3.12 5.46
N LEU A 218 -1.64 3.55 4.21
CA LEU A 218 -2.83 3.40 3.38
C LEU A 218 -2.46 2.69 2.08
N SER A 219 -2.85 1.43 1.99
CA SER A 219 -2.66 0.57 0.82
C SER A 219 -4.02 0.18 0.24
N ALA A 220 -4.30 0.69 -0.95
CA ALA A 220 -5.52 0.42 -1.70
C ALA A 220 -5.21 0.22 -3.20
N SER A 221 -4.04 -0.32 -3.50
CA SER A 221 -3.61 -0.60 -4.86
C SER A 221 -4.52 -1.61 -5.55
N ARG A 222 -4.57 -1.62 -6.88
CA ARG A 222 -5.35 -2.59 -7.66
C ARG A 222 -6.82 -2.60 -7.25
N ASN A 223 -7.42 -1.41 -7.23
CA ASN A 223 -8.85 -1.21 -7.00
C ASN A 223 -9.45 -0.45 -8.20
N GLN A 224 -10.63 0.14 -8.02
CA GLN A 224 -11.31 0.96 -9.02
C GLN A 224 -11.47 2.42 -8.54
N LEU A 225 -10.54 2.88 -7.68
CA LEU A 225 -10.59 4.21 -7.09
C LEU A 225 -10.52 5.28 -8.18
N ARG A 226 -11.36 6.31 -8.05
CA ARG A 226 -11.38 7.46 -8.98
C ARG A 226 -10.76 8.73 -8.42
N ASN A 227 -10.58 8.80 -7.11
CA ASN A 227 -10.09 9.98 -6.41
C ASN A 227 -9.08 9.59 -5.33
N MET A 228 -8.16 10.52 -5.04
CA MET A 228 -7.27 10.51 -3.88
C MET A 228 -8.06 10.81 -2.60
N PRO A 229 -7.52 10.49 -1.41
CA PRO A 229 -8.07 10.97 -0.14
C PRO A 229 -8.14 12.50 -0.09
N ASN A 230 -9.25 13.03 0.43
CA ASN A 230 -9.39 14.47 0.64
C ASN A 230 -8.39 14.96 1.70
N TYR A 231 -7.91 16.20 1.54
CA TYR A 231 -7.06 16.88 2.52
C TYR A 231 -5.76 16.13 2.87
N LEU A 232 -5.03 15.64 1.86
CA LEU A 232 -3.76 14.91 2.03
C LEU A 232 -2.79 15.60 3.00
N ARG A 233 -2.71 16.94 2.99
CA ARG A 233 -1.89 17.70 3.95
C ARG A 233 -2.20 17.45 5.43
N ARG A 234 -3.31 16.81 5.80
CA ARG A 234 -3.59 16.48 7.21
C ARG A 234 -2.82 15.25 7.68
N PHE A 235 -2.41 14.37 6.78
CA PHE A 235 -1.78 13.08 7.08
C PHE A 235 -0.30 13.25 7.46
N GLN A 236 -0.05 13.96 8.57
CA GLN A 236 1.29 14.33 9.02
C GLN A 236 2.13 13.13 9.48
N VAL A 237 1.50 12.02 9.84
CA VAL A 237 2.17 10.80 10.32
C VAL A 237 2.16 9.65 9.28
N LEU A 238 1.70 9.91 8.06
CA LEU A 238 1.63 8.91 7.00
C LEU A 238 3.02 8.62 6.43
N HIS A 239 3.36 7.34 6.33
CA HIS A 239 4.62 6.81 5.81
C HIS A 239 4.43 6.16 4.43
N THR A 240 3.28 5.52 4.24
CA THR A 240 3.00 4.73 3.03
C THR A 240 1.68 5.15 2.42
N LEU A 241 1.73 5.47 1.13
CA LEU A 241 0.57 5.75 0.29
C LEU A 241 0.67 4.92 -0.99
N GLU A 242 -0.07 3.83 -1.04
CA GLU A 242 -0.13 2.92 -2.18
C GLU A 242 -1.53 2.96 -2.80
N LEU A 243 -1.65 3.66 -3.92
CA LEU A 243 -2.89 3.79 -4.70
C LEU A 243 -2.67 3.42 -6.17
N ASP A 244 -1.62 2.67 -6.49
CA ASP A 244 -1.28 2.27 -7.85
C ASP A 244 -2.31 1.31 -8.46
N ASN A 245 -2.33 1.20 -9.79
CA ASN A 245 -3.26 0.34 -10.52
C ASN A 245 -4.73 0.65 -10.19
N ASN A 246 -5.11 1.92 -10.25
CA ASN A 246 -6.47 2.41 -10.02
C ASN A 246 -6.96 3.23 -11.24
N MET A 247 -8.06 3.97 -11.09
CA MET A 247 -8.63 4.85 -12.12
C MET A 247 -8.65 6.31 -11.66
N ILE A 248 -7.65 6.73 -10.85
CA ILE A 248 -7.66 8.06 -10.23
C ILE A 248 -7.46 9.13 -11.31
N GLU A 249 -8.41 10.07 -11.40
CA GLU A 249 -8.48 11.10 -12.46
C GLU A 249 -8.21 12.53 -11.94
N ASP A 250 -7.89 12.66 -10.65
CA ASP A 250 -7.62 13.94 -10.00
C ASP A 250 -6.42 14.67 -10.61
N GLU A 251 -6.40 16.00 -10.46
CA GLU A 251 -5.16 16.75 -10.63
C GLU A 251 -4.18 16.41 -9.50
N PHE A 252 -2.88 16.32 -9.82
CA PHE A 252 -1.84 16.13 -8.82
C PHE A 252 -1.89 17.29 -7.81
N PRO A 253 -2.06 17.02 -6.51
CA PRO A 253 -2.39 18.08 -5.56
C PRO A 253 -1.17 18.94 -5.22
N ALA A 254 -1.36 20.26 -5.21
CA ALA A 254 -0.30 21.22 -4.90
C ALA A 254 0.21 21.13 -3.45
N ASP A 255 -0.56 20.50 -2.55
CA ASP A 255 -0.16 20.26 -1.16
C ASP A 255 0.41 18.86 -0.92
N PHE A 256 0.74 18.09 -1.98
CA PHE A 256 1.26 16.72 -1.84
C PHE A 256 2.54 16.66 -1.00
N GLY A 257 3.46 17.61 -1.14
CA GLY A 257 4.69 17.62 -0.33
C GLY A 257 4.52 18.13 1.11
N GLN A 258 3.29 18.39 1.57
CA GLN A 258 2.98 18.61 2.98
C GLN A 258 2.80 17.30 3.76
N LEU A 259 3.39 16.20 3.27
CA LEU A 259 3.47 14.89 3.91
C LEU A 259 4.91 14.68 4.43
N PRO A 260 5.31 15.26 5.58
CA PRO A 260 6.71 15.32 6.00
C PRO A 260 7.32 13.97 6.41
N ASN A 261 6.48 12.95 6.64
CA ASN A 261 6.91 11.61 7.07
C ASN A 261 6.73 10.54 5.99
N ILE A 262 6.27 10.90 4.79
CA ILE A 262 6.05 9.95 3.71
C ILE A 262 7.37 9.36 3.22
N ARG A 263 7.37 8.05 2.98
CA ARG A 263 8.53 7.25 2.56
C ARG A 263 8.25 6.51 1.26
N TYR A 264 7.05 5.94 1.14
CA TYR A 264 6.65 5.11 0.03
C TYR A 264 5.42 5.69 -0.64
N VAL A 265 5.57 6.11 -1.89
CA VAL A 265 4.49 6.63 -2.72
C VAL A 265 4.42 5.81 -4.00
N HIS A 266 3.32 5.09 -4.15
CA HIS A 266 2.99 4.32 -5.35
C HIS A 266 1.67 4.83 -5.92
N LEU A 267 1.76 5.56 -7.03
CA LEU A 267 0.63 6.14 -7.76
C LEU A 267 0.61 5.72 -9.22
N GLN A 268 1.47 4.77 -9.60
CA GLN A 268 1.60 4.34 -10.98
C GLN A 268 0.34 3.66 -11.53
N TYR A 269 0.19 3.66 -12.85
CA TYR A 269 -0.99 3.09 -13.53
C TYR A 269 -2.31 3.69 -13.03
N ASN A 270 -2.39 5.02 -13.10
CA ASN A 270 -3.59 5.81 -12.84
C ASN A 270 -3.89 6.72 -14.04
N ARG A 271 -4.80 7.69 -13.86
CA ARG A 271 -5.12 8.73 -14.86
C ARG A 271 -4.88 10.12 -14.29
N LEU A 272 -3.90 10.26 -13.39
CA LEU A 272 -3.58 11.53 -12.75
C LEU A 272 -3.22 12.59 -13.80
N LYS A 273 -3.68 13.82 -13.55
CA LYS A 273 -3.55 14.95 -14.48
C LYS A 273 -2.86 16.13 -13.81
N GLY A 274 -2.76 17.22 -14.55
CA GLY A 274 -2.24 18.48 -14.02
C GLY A 274 -0.72 18.51 -14.07
N ARG A 275 -0.09 19.14 -13.07
CA ARG A 275 1.35 19.40 -13.08
C ARG A 275 2.00 19.00 -11.77
N LEU A 276 3.11 18.29 -11.88
CA LEU A 276 4.08 18.18 -10.81
C LEU A 276 4.78 19.53 -10.62
N THR A 277 4.76 20.06 -9.40
CA THR A 277 5.32 21.36 -9.01
C THR A 277 6.48 21.20 -8.03
N GLN A 278 7.13 22.31 -7.66
CA GLN A 278 8.19 22.34 -6.64
C GLN A 278 7.71 21.95 -5.23
N ASP A 279 6.40 21.84 -5.03
CA ASP A 279 5.80 21.57 -3.72
C ASP A 279 6.15 20.17 -3.18
N ILE A 280 6.68 19.26 -4.00
CA ILE A 280 7.12 17.91 -3.59
C ILE A 280 8.47 17.90 -2.87
N VAL A 281 9.30 18.93 -3.06
CA VAL A 281 10.68 18.99 -2.52
C VAL A 281 10.75 18.76 -1.00
N PRO A 282 9.82 19.27 -0.16
CA PRO A 282 9.87 19.07 1.29
C PRO A 282 9.71 17.62 1.79
N MET A 283 9.37 16.64 0.93
CA MET A 283 9.27 15.22 1.30
C MET A 283 10.65 14.55 1.46
N THR A 284 11.49 15.07 2.35
CA THR A 284 12.91 14.68 2.46
C THR A 284 13.16 13.25 2.95
N LYS A 285 12.15 12.59 3.51
CA LYS A 285 12.19 11.18 3.95
C LYS A 285 11.76 10.19 2.86
N ILE A 286 11.45 10.67 1.66
CA ILE A 286 10.98 9.80 0.58
C ILE A 286 12.07 8.79 0.19
N GLN A 287 11.68 7.53 0.10
CA GLN A 287 12.54 6.41 -0.31
C GLN A 287 12.11 5.85 -1.66
N VAL A 288 10.81 5.82 -1.92
CA VAL A 288 10.22 5.32 -3.17
C VAL A 288 9.16 6.29 -3.64
N PHE A 289 9.32 6.80 -4.86
CA PHE A 289 8.34 7.68 -5.51
C PHE A 289 8.07 7.20 -6.93
N ASP A 290 6.94 6.53 -7.12
CA ASP A 290 6.50 6.03 -8.43
C ASP A 290 5.18 6.70 -8.84
N ILE A 291 5.25 7.54 -9.86
CA ILE A 291 4.09 8.20 -10.49
C ILE A 291 3.98 7.81 -11.97
N SER A 292 4.67 6.75 -12.40
CA SER A 292 4.72 6.33 -13.78
C SER A 292 3.36 5.89 -14.34
N HIS A 293 3.23 5.83 -15.66
CA HIS A 293 1.98 5.45 -16.32
C HIS A 293 0.79 6.34 -15.93
N ASN A 294 1.04 7.66 -15.86
CA ASN A 294 0.04 8.71 -15.75
C ASN A 294 0.26 9.69 -16.92
N PRO A 295 -0.28 9.38 -18.12
CA PRO A 295 0.15 10.06 -19.36
C PRO A 295 -0.23 11.55 -19.41
N GLU A 296 -1.28 11.96 -18.70
CA GLU A 296 -1.73 13.37 -18.62
C GLU A 296 -1.05 14.16 -17.49
N LEU A 297 -0.23 13.51 -16.64
CA LEU A 297 0.54 14.18 -15.62
C LEU A 297 1.77 14.84 -16.28
N ALA A 298 1.78 16.18 -16.28
CA ALA A 298 2.85 16.99 -16.84
C ALA A 298 3.68 17.67 -15.73
N GLY A 299 4.57 18.57 -16.11
CA GLY A 299 5.36 19.36 -15.17
C GLY A 299 6.86 19.16 -15.36
N VAL A 300 7.62 19.50 -14.32
CA VAL A 300 9.08 19.39 -14.29
C VAL A 300 9.52 18.81 -12.95
N ILE A 301 10.46 17.88 -12.96
CA ILE A 301 11.13 17.42 -11.74
C ILE A 301 12.02 18.55 -11.22
N PRO A 302 11.76 19.10 -10.03
CA PRO A 302 12.59 20.15 -9.45
C PRO A 302 14.02 19.65 -9.22
N GLU A 303 15.05 20.41 -9.62
CA GLU A 303 16.45 20.00 -9.42
C GLU A 303 16.81 19.78 -7.94
N GLN A 304 16.11 20.45 -7.03
CA GLN A 304 16.29 20.31 -5.58
C GLN A 304 16.09 18.87 -5.10
N VAL A 305 15.25 18.07 -5.76
CA VAL A 305 14.99 16.68 -5.33
C VAL A 305 16.25 15.81 -5.38
N ILE A 306 17.23 16.15 -6.22
CA ILE A 306 18.52 15.42 -6.30
C ILE A 306 19.25 15.43 -4.96
N VAL A 307 19.18 16.57 -4.25
CA VAL A 307 19.93 16.82 -3.02
C VAL A 307 19.05 16.58 -1.79
N ASP A 308 17.80 17.05 -1.84
CA ASP A 308 16.93 17.08 -0.67
C ASP A 308 16.27 15.72 -0.38
N TRP A 309 16.12 14.86 -1.39
CA TRP A 309 15.60 13.49 -1.22
C TRP A 309 16.74 12.49 -1.00
N ALA A 310 17.56 12.74 0.02
CA ALA A 310 18.77 11.99 0.30
C ALA A 310 18.54 10.50 0.64
N GLU A 311 17.34 10.13 1.09
CA GLU A 311 16.95 8.74 1.38
C GLU A 311 16.37 8.00 0.16
N MET A 312 16.23 8.66 -0.99
CA MET A 312 15.56 8.09 -2.15
C MET A 312 16.35 6.94 -2.77
N SER A 313 15.68 5.80 -2.87
CA SER A 313 16.18 4.57 -3.49
C SER A 313 15.52 4.26 -4.83
N TYR A 314 14.32 4.79 -5.10
CA TYR A 314 13.57 4.55 -6.33
C TYR A 314 12.75 5.77 -6.75
N LEU A 315 12.93 6.20 -8.00
CA LEU A 315 12.12 7.22 -8.65
C LEU A 315 11.63 6.67 -9.99
N SER A 316 10.33 6.78 -10.27
CA SER A 316 9.79 6.43 -11.58
C SER A 316 8.76 7.44 -12.06
N ILE A 317 9.02 7.99 -13.24
CA ILE A 317 8.13 8.93 -13.97
C ILE A 317 7.87 8.47 -15.40
N LEU A 318 8.17 7.20 -15.71
CA LEU A 318 7.99 6.61 -17.03
C LEU A 318 6.54 6.81 -17.52
N ASN A 319 6.36 7.06 -18.81
CA ASN A 319 5.03 7.19 -19.41
C ASN A 319 4.15 8.25 -18.71
N THR A 320 4.76 9.41 -18.47
CA THR A 320 4.10 10.67 -18.08
C THR A 320 4.43 11.75 -19.11
N SER A 321 3.77 12.91 -19.02
CA SER A 321 4.10 14.12 -19.79
C SER A 321 5.10 15.04 -19.06
N ILE A 322 5.76 14.54 -18.00
CA ILE A 322 6.76 15.30 -17.26
C ILE A 322 7.97 15.51 -18.15
N SER A 323 8.46 16.75 -18.16
CA SER A 323 9.58 17.22 -18.97
C SER A 323 10.68 17.79 -18.07
N GLY A 324 11.88 18.01 -18.59
CA GLY A 324 13.00 18.53 -17.79
C GLY A 324 14.26 17.71 -17.99
N TYR A 325 15.42 18.31 -17.68
CA TYR A 325 16.72 17.69 -17.88
C TYR A 325 16.99 16.65 -16.79
N ILE A 326 16.61 15.39 -17.04
CA ILE A 326 17.02 14.24 -16.23
C ILE A 326 18.54 14.04 -16.32
N SER A 327 19.19 14.52 -17.38
CA SER A 327 20.63 14.38 -17.59
C SER A 327 21.50 15.03 -16.49
N SER A 328 21.01 16.04 -15.77
CA SER A 328 21.71 16.61 -14.60
C SER A 328 21.43 15.85 -13.30
N LEU A 329 20.36 15.04 -13.21
CA LEU A 329 20.10 14.12 -12.10
C LEU A 329 21.06 12.91 -12.09
N CYS A 330 21.71 12.59 -13.21
CA CYS A 330 22.46 11.35 -13.39
C CYS A 330 23.98 11.43 -13.19
N LEU A 331 24.54 12.60 -12.87
CA LEU A 331 26.00 12.77 -12.77
C LEU A 331 26.61 12.16 -11.50
N ASP A 332 25.84 11.96 -10.42
CA ASP A 332 26.38 11.49 -9.13
C ASP A 332 25.63 10.30 -8.48
N VAL A 333 24.67 9.67 -9.17
CA VAL A 333 23.86 8.57 -8.59
C VAL A 333 23.97 7.29 -9.43
N PRO A 334 24.57 6.19 -8.92
CA PRO A 334 24.65 4.89 -9.62
C PRO A 334 23.30 4.34 -10.10
N PHE A 335 22.22 4.76 -9.43
CA PHE A 335 20.85 4.38 -9.74
C PHE A 335 20.30 4.99 -11.05
N CYS A 336 20.84 6.14 -11.48
CA CYS A 336 20.28 6.91 -12.59
C CYS A 336 20.48 6.24 -13.95
N TRP A 337 21.52 5.43 -14.12
CA TRP A 337 21.78 4.72 -15.38
C TRP A 337 20.79 3.58 -15.63
N LYS A 338 20.41 2.85 -14.57
CA LYS A 338 19.35 1.84 -14.63
C LYS A 338 18.00 2.52 -14.91
N PHE A 339 17.71 3.62 -14.20
CA PHE A 339 16.52 4.44 -14.43
C PHE A 339 16.41 4.97 -15.87
N MET A 340 17.50 5.51 -16.45
CA MET A 340 17.52 6.02 -17.82
C MET A 340 17.34 4.91 -18.86
N TYR A 341 18.01 3.77 -18.66
CA TYR A 341 17.82 2.60 -19.52
C TYR A 341 16.38 2.06 -19.44
N ASP A 342 15.83 1.95 -18.23
CA ASP A 342 14.47 1.46 -18.03
C ASP A 342 13.42 2.44 -18.58
N THR A 343 13.69 3.74 -18.54
CA THR A 343 12.77 4.80 -18.98
C THR A 343 12.79 5.02 -20.49
N HIS A 344 13.97 5.05 -21.12
CA HIS A 344 14.10 5.46 -22.53
C HIS A 344 14.44 4.34 -23.48
N LYS A 345 14.91 3.18 -22.97
CA LYS A 345 15.45 2.07 -23.78
C LYS A 345 16.50 2.52 -24.81
N ASP A 346 17.09 3.70 -24.62
CA ASP A 346 18.03 4.35 -25.53
C ASP A 346 19.10 5.11 -24.72
N LEU A 347 20.35 4.67 -24.89
CA LEU A 347 21.55 5.26 -24.29
C LEU A 347 22.55 5.73 -25.36
N THR A 348 22.14 5.88 -26.62
CA THR A 348 23.04 6.19 -27.76
C THR A 348 23.74 7.55 -27.66
N TRP A 349 23.30 8.41 -26.76
CA TRP A 349 23.86 9.73 -26.48
C TRP A 349 24.88 9.76 -25.33
N ALA A 350 25.04 8.67 -24.56
CA ALA A 350 25.97 8.60 -23.43
C ALA A 350 27.37 8.13 -23.89
N THR A 351 28.44 8.81 -23.46
CA THR A 351 29.81 8.40 -23.77
C THR A 351 30.46 7.69 -22.58
N VAL A 352 31.46 6.83 -22.84
CA VAL A 352 32.17 6.06 -21.79
C VAL A 352 32.79 6.94 -20.70
N SER A 353 33.10 8.21 -21.02
CA SER A 353 33.60 9.19 -20.05
C SER A 353 32.53 9.78 -19.12
N ASP A 354 31.25 9.65 -19.48
CA ASP A 354 30.13 10.20 -18.70
C ASP A 354 29.63 9.21 -17.64
N VAL A 355 30.17 7.99 -17.61
CA VAL A 355 29.61 6.89 -16.83
C VAL A 355 30.64 6.29 -15.86
N PRO A 356 30.41 6.32 -14.53
CA PRO A 356 31.29 5.68 -13.58
C PRO A 356 31.30 4.14 -13.73
N ASP A 357 32.42 3.50 -13.41
CA ASP A 357 32.83 2.08 -13.63
C ASP A 357 31.78 0.97 -13.38
N ILE A 358 30.64 1.24 -12.74
CA ILE A 358 29.52 0.29 -12.57
C ILE A 358 28.85 -0.07 -13.91
N VAL A 359 28.98 0.79 -14.93
CA VAL A 359 28.38 0.54 -16.26
C VAL A 359 29.30 -0.22 -17.20
N GLY A 360 30.60 -0.38 -16.91
CA GLY A 360 31.43 -1.33 -17.67
C GLY A 360 30.83 -2.73 -17.64
N MET A 361 30.37 -3.17 -16.46
CA MET A 361 29.64 -4.44 -16.30
C MET A 361 28.24 -4.41 -16.94
N THR A 362 27.53 -3.29 -16.89
CA THR A 362 26.16 -3.19 -17.44
C THR A 362 26.15 -3.10 -18.97
N VAL A 363 27.15 -2.45 -19.58
CA VAL A 363 27.38 -2.39 -21.02
C VAL A 363 27.87 -3.74 -21.54
N ASP A 364 28.76 -4.42 -20.82
CA ASP A 364 29.14 -5.79 -21.18
C ASP A 364 27.95 -6.76 -21.11
N LEU A 365 27.06 -6.63 -20.11
CA LEU A 365 25.80 -7.40 -20.02
C LEU A 365 24.80 -7.05 -21.13
N ALA A 366 24.71 -5.78 -21.53
CA ALA A 366 23.85 -5.34 -22.63
C ALA A 366 24.41 -5.78 -24.00
N GLN A 367 25.73 -5.80 -24.18
CA GLN A 367 26.39 -6.25 -25.41
C GLN A 367 26.37 -7.77 -25.54
N THR A 368 26.56 -8.53 -24.45
CA THR A 368 26.47 -10.00 -24.48
C THR A 368 25.07 -10.51 -24.78
N ASN A 369 24.01 -9.84 -24.29
CA ASN A 369 22.63 -10.17 -24.65
C ASN A 369 22.25 -9.82 -26.10
N PHE A 370 23.03 -8.98 -26.79
CA PHE A 370 22.84 -8.69 -28.22
C PHE A 370 23.48 -9.75 -29.14
N PHE A 371 24.36 -10.61 -28.61
CA PHE A 371 25.03 -11.66 -29.40
C PHE A 371 24.34 -13.02 -29.33
N ASP A 372 23.43 -13.25 -28.37
CA ASP A 372 22.84 -14.59 -28.14
C ASP A 372 21.58 -14.90 -28.97
N GLU A 373 21.15 -14.01 -29.87
CA GLU A 373 20.09 -14.32 -30.84
C GLU A 373 20.61 -15.03 -32.11
N THR A 374 21.93 -15.24 -32.25
CA THR A 374 22.49 -15.92 -33.44
C THR A 374 22.76 -17.42 -33.28
N PHE A 375 22.52 -18.01 -32.09
CA PHE A 375 22.69 -19.46 -31.88
C PHE A 375 21.38 -20.27 -31.80
N ALA A 376 20.21 -19.65 -31.93
CA ALA A 376 18.92 -20.36 -31.95
C ALA A 376 18.56 -21.01 -33.31
N ASN A 377 19.51 -21.16 -34.24
CA ASN A 377 19.31 -21.82 -35.54
C ASN A 377 20.44 -22.80 -35.92
N ARG A 378 20.82 -23.69 -34.99
CA ARG A 378 21.41 -25.00 -35.31
C ARG A 378 20.94 -26.08 -34.36
#